data_AF-A0A0R2WGV8-F1
#
_entry.id   AF-A0A0R2WGV8-F1
#
_cell.length_a   1.000
_cell.length_b   1.000
_cell.length_c   1.000
_cell.angle_alpha   90.00
_cell.angle_beta   90.00
_cell.angle_gamma   90.00
#
_symmetry.space_group_name_H-M   'P 1'
#
loop_
_entity.id
_entity.type
_entity.pdbx_description
1 polymer ?
#
loop_
_entity_poly.entity_id
_entity_poly.type
_entity_poly.pdbx_seq_one_letter_code
_entity_poly.pdbx_strand_id
1 'polypeptide(L)'
;MSDSAPSTKRRPFAGLRASFLTGLVVVLPIGLTIYLIWAVIGWIDSWVLPFVPSALQPDVLLRDLFGADTRIGLRGAGVIVFLVFTILIGWMAKGFLGRSLLGWAERLVDRMPVVRSIYNGIKQIAETVFAQTENSFEEACLVEFPRKEAWAIGFISTKAKGEIKKKLNDVDQPHAVFIPTT
;
A
#
# COMPACT_ATOMS: atom_id res chain seq x y z
N MET A 1 28.60 -11.08 -68.12
CA MET A 1 27.44 -11.32 -67.25
C MET A 1 27.85 -10.93 -65.83
N SER A 2 27.55 -9.71 -65.39
CA SER A 2 27.94 -9.20 -64.07
C SER A 2 26.69 -8.73 -63.34
N ASP A 3 26.13 -9.60 -62.50
CA ASP A 3 25.05 -9.26 -61.58
C ASP A 3 25.61 -8.44 -60.41
N SER A 4 25.09 -7.23 -60.25
CA SER A 4 25.39 -6.36 -59.11
C SER A 4 24.22 -6.37 -58.14
N ALA A 5 24.46 -6.87 -56.93
CA ALA A 5 23.47 -6.90 -55.84
C ALA A 5 23.12 -5.48 -55.35
N PRO A 6 21.86 -5.20 -54.94
CA PRO A 6 21.48 -3.86 -54.50
C PRO A 6 22.04 -3.55 -53.11
N SER A 7 22.74 -2.44 -52.98
CA SER A 7 23.20 -1.93 -51.68
C SER A 7 22.04 -1.29 -50.92
N THR A 8 21.61 -1.92 -49.83
CA THR A 8 20.59 -1.35 -48.92
C THR A 8 21.20 -0.20 -48.13
N LYS A 9 20.85 1.04 -48.50
CA LYS A 9 21.23 2.27 -47.75
C LYS A 9 20.65 2.22 -46.33
N ARG A 10 21.50 2.00 -45.32
CA ARG A 10 21.14 2.16 -43.90
C ARG A 10 20.87 3.64 -43.62
N ARG A 11 19.66 3.98 -43.17
CA ARG A 11 19.27 5.36 -42.79
C ARG A 11 19.81 5.68 -41.38
N PRO A 12 20.84 6.54 -41.21
CA PRO A 12 21.47 6.77 -39.90
C PRO A 12 20.51 7.41 -38.88
N PHE A 13 19.52 8.17 -39.35
CA PHE A 13 18.49 8.80 -38.52
C PHE A 13 17.49 7.81 -37.90
N ALA A 14 17.34 6.62 -38.45
CA ALA A 14 16.45 5.61 -37.86
C ALA A 14 17.03 5.04 -36.57
N GLY A 15 18.35 4.84 -36.51
CA GLY A 15 19.04 4.35 -35.32
C GLY A 15 19.01 5.35 -34.16
N LEU A 16 19.19 6.65 -34.45
CA LEU A 16 19.18 7.69 -33.42
C LEU A 16 17.80 7.85 -32.75
N ARG A 17 16.71 7.77 -33.54
CA ARG A 17 15.34 7.82 -33.03
C ARG A 17 15.00 6.60 -32.17
N ALA A 18 15.41 5.41 -32.61
CA ALA A 18 15.23 4.19 -31.83
C ALA A 18 15.96 4.27 -30.48
N SER A 19 17.23 4.71 -30.48
CA SER A 19 18.00 4.88 -29.24
C SER A 19 17.41 5.93 -28.30
N PHE A 20 16.87 7.05 -28.81
CA PHE A 20 16.19 8.06 -28.01
C PHE A 20 14.91 7.53 -27.38
N LEU A 21 14.07 6.82 -28.14
CA LEU A 21 12.84 6.23 -27.63
C LEU A 21 13.13 5.19 -26.55
N THR A 22 14.15 4.34 -26.76
CA THR A 22 14.59 3.38 -25.76
C THR A 22 15.10 4.08 -24.49
N GLY A 23 15.93 5.13 -24.63
CA GLY A 23 16.40 5.93 -23.50
C GLY A 23 15.27 6.61 -22.74
N LEU A 24 14.29 7.17 -23.45
CA LEU A 24 13.10 7.77 -22.86
C LEU A 24 12.29 6.75 -22.07
N VAL A 25 12.02 5.57 -22.64
CA VAL A 25 11.27 4.49 -21.96
C VAL A 25 11.97 4.03 -20.68
N VAL A 26 13.31 4.05 -20.64
CA VAL A 26 14.09 3.68 -19.45
C VAL A 26 14.07 4.78 -18.38
N VAL A 27 14.18 6.05 -18.77
CA VAL A 27 14.24 7.19 -17.83
C VAL A 27 12.86 7.59 -17.31
N LEU A 28 11.82 7.43 -18.13
CA LEU A 28 10.43 7.80 -17.81
C LEU A 28 9.91 7.21 -16.49
N PRO A 29 10.08 5.92 -16.15
CA PRO A 29 9.61 5.39 -14.87
C PRO A 29 10.32 6.04 -13.67
N ILE A 30 11.62 6.32 -13.75
CA ILE A 30 12.38 6.97 -12.67
C ILE A 30 11.98 8.44 -12.53
N GLY A 31 11.83 9.15 -13.65
CA GLY A 31 11.34 10.52 -13.64
C GLY A 31 9.92 10.62 -13.08
N LEU A 32 9.06 9.66 -13.42
CA LEU A 32 7.69 9.59 -12.94
C LEU A 32 7.64 9.35 -11.43
N THR A 33 8.45 8.43 -10.87
CA THR A 33 8.47 8.20 -9.42
C THR A 33 8.96 9.43 -8.67
N ILE A 34 10.03 10.08 -9.15
CA ILE A 34 10.52 11.34 -8.56
C ILE A 34 9.45 12.42 -8.62
N TYR A 35 8.77 12.58 -9.76
CA TYR A 35 7.67 13.53 -9.93
C TYR A 35 6.50 13.25 -8.98
N LEU A 36 6.10 11.99 -8.84
CA LEU A 36 5.01 11.59 -7.93
C LEU A 36 5.36 11.85 -6.47
N ILE A 37 6.58 11.51 -6.04
CA ILE A 37 7.07 11.84 -4.70
C ILE A 37 7.02 13.35 -4.46
N TRP A 38 7.51 14.12 -5.44
CA TRP A 38 7.46 15.59 -5.41
C TRP A 38 6.05 16.16 -5.31
N ALA A 39 5.12 15.65 -6.11
CA ALA A 39 3.73 16.08 -6.14
C ALA A 39 3.01 15.76 -4.82
N VAL A 40 3.24 14.56 -4.27
CA VAL A 40 2.65 14.14 -3.00
C VAL A 40 3.17 14.98 -1.83
N ILE A 41 4.48 15.25 -1.77
CA ILE A 41 5.06 16.12 -0.74
C ILE A 41 4.44 17.52 -0.81
N GLY A 42 4.40 18.14 -2.00
CA GLY A 42 3.79 19.47 -2.15
C GLY A 42 2.30 19.50 -1.84
N TRP A 43 1.57 18.43 -2.16
CA TRP A 43 0.15 18.30 -1.83
C TRP A 43 -0.08 18.18 -0.32
N ILE A 44 0.72 17.37 0.37
CA ILE A 44 0.69 17.23 1.83
C ILE A 44 1.07 18.56 2.50
N ASP A 45 2.15 19.20 2.08
CA ASP A 45 2.59 20.50 2.61
C ASP A 45 1.48 21.55 2.48
N SER A 46 0.82 21.62 1.32
CA SER A 46 -0.30 22.56 1.08
C SER A 46 -1.50 22.28 1.96
N TRP A 47 -1.73 21.02 2.35
CA TRP A 47 -2.86 20.64 3.19
C TRP A 47 -2.55 20.74 4.69
N VAL A 48 -1.29 20.52 5.09
CA VAL A 48 -0.87 20.47 6.50
C VAL A 48 -0.38 21.83 6.99
N LEU A 49 0.42 22.57 6.22
CA LEU A 49 0.98 23.87 6.64
C LEU A 49 -0.07 24.91 7.07
N PRO A 50 -1.29 24.97 6.49
CA PRO A 50 -2.33 25.88 6.97
C PRO A 50 -2.86 25.57 8.37
N PHE A 51 -2.72 24.32 8.84
CA PHE A 51 -3.15 23.89 10.17
C PHE A 51 -2.03 23.95 11.21
N VAL A 52 -0.80 24.22 10.79
CA VAL A 52 0.34 24.42 11.70
C VAL A 52 0.39 25.91 12.09
N PRO A 53 0.19 26.27 13.37
CA PRO A 53 0.29 27.64 13.84
C PRO A 53 1.65 28.25 13.48
N SER A 54 1.69 29.54 13.13
CA SER A 54 2.90 30.25 12.71
C SER A 54 4.08 30.18 13.69
N ALA A 55 3.83 29.86 14.97
CA ALA A 55 4.85 29.65 15.99
C ALA A 55 5.58 28.28 15.91
N LEU A 56 5.00 27.29 15.23
CA LEU A 56 5.56 25.95 15.00
C LEU A 56 6.00 25.74 13.55
N GLN A 57 6.07 26.83 12.78
CA GLN A 57 6.67 26.81 11.45
C GLN A 57 8.17 26.51 11.60
N PRO A 58 8.67 25.39 11.05
CA PRO A 58 10.07 24.99 11.17
C PRO A 58 11.02 26.08 10.62
N ASP A 59 10.54 26.95 9.74
CA ASP A 59 11.28 28.10 9.21
C ASP A 59 11.71 29.11 10.28
N VAL A 60 10.94 29.30 11.35
CA VAL A 60 11.24 30.29 12.40
C VAL A 60 12.18 29.71 13.46
N LEU A 61 11.97 28.44 13.83
CA LEU A 61 12.72 27.75 14.89
C LEU A 61 14.14 27.36 14.46
N LEU A 62 14.35 27.05 13.18
CA LEU A 62 15.69 26.81 12.61
C LEU A 62 16.47 28.08 12.31
N ARG A 63 15.79 29.19 12.01
CA ARG A 63 16.42 30.49 11.78
C ARG A 63 17.06 31.05 13.05
N ASP A 64 16.49 30.74 14.22
CA ASP A 64 16.99 31.16 15.53
C ASP A 64 18.14 30.27 16.05
N LEU A 65 18.22 29.00 15.62
CA LEU A 65 19.24 28.05 16.10
C LEU A 65 20.45 27.86 15.16
N PHE A 66 20.32 28.01 13.84
CA PHE A 66 21.37 27.59 12.88
C PHE A 66 21.87 28.66 11.91
N GLY A 67 21.40 29.90 12.00
CA GLY A 67 21.91 31.00 11.18
C GLY A 67 21.49 30.95 9.71
N ALA A 68 21.43 32.13 9.09
CA ALA A 68 20.68 32.43 7.87
C ALA A 68 21.23 31.85 6.54
N ASP A 69 22.19 30.91 6.55
CA ASP A 69 22.93 30.50 5.34
C ASP A 69 22.67 29.06 4.85
N THR A 70 21.71 28.33 5.42
CA THR A 70 21.35 27.02 4.87
C THR A 70 20.14 27.14 3.94
N ARG A 71 20.35 27.69 2.74
CA ARG A 71 19.39 27.55 1.60
C ARG A 71 19.44 26.16 0.96
N ILE A 72 19.70 25.12 1.74
CA ILE A 72 19.37 23.76 1.33
C ILE A 72 17.89 23.62 1.64
N GLY A 73 17.03 23.91 0.66
CA GLY A 73 15.59 23.76 0.82
C GLY A 73 15.30 22.39 1.41
N LEU A 74 14.86 22.38 2.67
CA LEU A 74 14.55 21.20 3.48
C LEU A 74 13.32 20.49 2.88
N ARG A 75 13.53 19.94 1.68
CA ARG A 75 12.65 18.99 1.00
C ARG A 75 12.64 17.73 1.87
N GLY A 76 11.78 17.70 2.89
CA GLY A 76 11.73 16.61 3.87
C GLY A 76 11.20 17.00 5.25
N ALA A 77 11.20 18.27 5.63
CA ALA A 77 10.61 18.71 6.90
C ALA A 77 9.11 18.38 6.96
N GLY A 78 8.39 18.59 5.85
CA GLY A 78 7.00 18.16 5.68
C GLY A 78 6.79 16.66 5.87
N VAL A 79 7.73 15.83 5.42
CA VAL A 79 7.66 14.36 5.59
C VAL A 79 7.79 13.98 7.06
N ILE A 80 8.72 14.60 7.80
CA ILE A 80 8.90 14.33 9.22
C ILE A 80 7.66 14.78 10.01
N VAL A 81 7.15 15.98 9.72
CA VAL A 81 5.92 16.49 10.35
C VAL A 81 4.73 15.60 10.01
N PHE A 82 4.56 15.21 8.75
CA PHE A 82 3.52 14.29 8.31
C PHE A 82 3.59 12.94 9.02
N LEU A 83 4.79 12.38 9.19
CA LEU A 83 5.01 11.10 9.86
C LEU A 83 4.65 11.20 11.34
N VAL A 84 5.13 12.23 12.04
CA VAL A 84 4.78 12.47 13.45
C VAL A 84 3.27 12.70 13.61
N PHE A 85 2.67 13.53 12.77
CA PHE A 85 1.24 13.81 12.77
C PHE A 85 0.39 12.56 12.51
N THR A 86 0.78 11.75 11.53
CA THR A 86 0.09 10.49 11.19
C THR A 86 0.17 9.49 12.34
N ILE A 87 1.33 9.38 13.02
CA ILE A 87 1.48 8.54 14.22
C ILE A 87 0.56 9.03 15.34
N LEU A 88 0.51 10.34 15.59
CA LEU A 88 -0.35 10.93 16.62
C LEU A 88 -1.83 10.66 16.33
N ILE A 89 -2.29 10.87 15.09
CA ILE A 89 -3.65 10.54 14.67
C ILE A 89 -3.90 9.04 14.84
N GLY A 90 -2.98 8.17 14.41
CA GLY A 90 -3.12 6.72 14.55
C GLY A 90 -3.22 6.27 16.00
N TRP A 91 -2.47 6.92 16.89
CA TRP A 91 -2.55 6.68 18.33
C TRP A 91 -3.89 7.15 18.92
N MET A 92 -4.34 8.36 18.55
CA MET A 92 -5.66 8.89 18.95
C MET A 92 -6.80 8.00 18.45
N ALA A 93 -6.71 7.49 17.21
CA ALA A 93 -7.69 6.60 16.60
C ALA A 93 -7.86 5.28 17.37
N LYS A 94 -6.79 4.75 17.96
CA LYS A 94 -6.82 3.54 18.82
C LYS A 94 -7.49 3.79 20.17
N GLY A 95 -7.44 5.02 20.67
CA GLY A 95 -8.05 5.42 21.95
C GLY A 95 -9.58 5.52 21.93
N PHE A 96 -10.18 5.68 23.11
CA PHE A 96 -11.64 5.87 23.25
C PHE A 96 -12.17 7.11 22.51
N LEU A 97 -11.37 8.20 22.49
CA LEU A 97 -11.67 9.41 21.71
C LEU A 97 -11.71 9.12 20.19
N GLY A 98 -10.80 8.28 19.70
CA GLY A 98 -10.71 7.91 18.29
C GLY A 98 -11.97 7.25 17.75
N ARG A 99 -12.51 6.26 18.48
CA ARG A 99 -13.76 5.58 18.09
C ARG A 99 -14.96 6.53 18.05
N SER A 100 -15.05 7.45 19.01
CA SER A 100 -16.14 8.45 19.05
C SER A 100 -16.01 9.48 17.93
N LEU A 101 -14.80 9.95 17.61
CA LEU A 101 -14.54 10.88 16.52
C LEU A 101 -14.80 10.24 15.15
N LEU A 102 -14.36 9.00 14.93
CA LEU A 102 -14.66 8.26 13.70
C LEU A 102 -16.17 8.12 13.52
N GLY A 103 -16.90 7.70 14.55
CA GLY A 103 -18.36 7.56 14.47
C GLY A 103 -19.09 8.89 14.28
N TRP A 104 -18.52 10.02 14.74
CA TRP A 104 -19.05 11.35 14.42
C TRP A 104 -18.78 11.76 12.97
N ALA A 105 -17.57 11.50 12.47
CA ALA A 105 -17.19 11.77 11.08
C ALA A 105 -18.02 10.95 10.09
N GLU A 106 -18.24 9.66 10.36
CA GLU A 106 -19.11 8.80 9.55
C GLU A 106 -20.54 9.34 9.50
N ARG A 107 -21.10 9.76 10.65
CA ARG A 107 -22.44 10.36 10.71
C ARG A 107 -22.56 11.67 9.93
N LEU A 108 -21.45 12.42 9.80
CA LEU A 108 -21.40 13.66 9.04
C LEU A 108 -21.32 13.38 7.53
N VAL A 109 -20.53 12.39 7.14
CA VAL A 109 -20.43 11.89 5.76
C VAL A 109 -21.74 11.27 5.29
N ASP A 110 -22.44 10.53 6.16
CA ASP A 110 -23.75 9.91 5.85
C ASP A 110 -24.83 10.91 5.46
N ARG A 111 -24.70 12.19 5.87
CA ARG A 111 -25.62 13.27 5.50
C ARG A 111 -25.34 13.85 4.11
N MET A 112 -24.23 13.49 3.47
CA MET A 112 -23.83 13.98 2.15
C MET A 112 -23.88 12.83 1.13
N PRO A 113 -24.98 12.71 0.33
CA PRO A 113 -25.28 11.51 -0.45
C PRO A 113 -24.20 11.11 -1.48
N VAL A 114 -23.50 12.09 -2.06
CA VAL A 114 -22.41 11.83 -3.03
C VAL A 114 -21.12 11.37 -2.33
N VAL A 115 -20.75 12.05 -1.23
CA VAL A 115 -19.52 11.77 -0.48
C VAL A 115 -19.60 10.40 0.20
N ARG A 116 -20.78 10.03 0.69
CA ARG A 116 -21.06 8.73 1.32
C ARG A 116 -20.73 7.54 0.42
N SER A 117 -21.10 7.59 -0.86
CA SER A 117 -20.86 6.48 -1.80
C SER A 117 -19.37 6.21 -2.02
N ILE A 118 -18.57 7.28 -2.12
CA ILE A 118 -17.13 7.20 -2.34
C ILE A 118 -16.44 6.68 -1.07
N TYR A 119 -16.80 7.25 0.09
CA TYR A 119 -16.25 6.84 1.39
C TYR A 119 -16.50 5.36 1.67
N ASN A 120 -17.74 4.90 1.47
CA ASN A 120 -18.10 3.50 1.71
C ASN A 120 -17.40 2.54 0.75
N GLY A 121 -17.27 2.91 -0.53
CA GLY A 121 -16.52 2.10 -1.50
C GLY A 121 -15.04 1.94 -1.12
N ILE A 122 -14.38 3.02 -0.71
CA ILE A 122 -12.98 2.99 -0.26
C ILE A 122 -12.85 2.18 1.03
N LYS A 123 -13.75 2.39 2.00
CA LYS A 123 -13.77 1.64 3.26
C LYS A 123 -13.90 0.13 3.01
N GLN A 124 -14.78 -0.27 2.11
CA GLN A 124 -14.96 -1.68 1.75
C GLN A 124 -13.71 -2.30 1.12
N ILE A 125 -13.03 -1.58 0.23
CA ILE A 125 -11.77 -2.04 -0.36
C ILE A 125 -10.71 -2.19 0.73
N ALA A 126 -10.58 -1.19 1.62
CA ALA A 126 -9.64 -1.24 2.73
C ALA A 126 -9.92 -2.43 3.66
N GLU A 127 -11.17 -2.61 4.11
CA GLU A 127 -11.59 -3.73 4.96
C GLU A 127 -11.31 -5.08 4.30
N THR A 128 -11.54 -5.19 2.98
CA THR A 128 -11.25 -6.42 2.23
C THR A 128 -9.74 -6.70 2.19
N VAL A 129 -8.92 -5.70 1.86
CA VAL A 129 -7.45 -5.86 1.80
C VAL A 129 -6.87 -6.20 3.17
N PHE A 130 -7.35 -5.56 4.23
CA PHE A 130 -6.91 -5.87 5.60
C PHE A 130 -7.42 -7.24 6.08
N ALA A 131 -8.61 -7.69 5.65
CA ALA A 131 -9.14 -9.01 5.97
C ALA A 131 -8.43 -10.15 5.20
N GLN A 132 -7.96 -9.89 3.98
CA GLN A 132 -7.24 -10.88 3.16
C GLN A 132 -5.90 -11.32 3.77
N THR A 133 -5.32 -10.55 4.69
CA THR A 133 -4.09 -10.94 5.41
C THR A 133 -4.32 -12.10 6.39
N GLU A 134 -5.57 -12.45 6.74
CA GLU A 134 -5.90 -13.64 7.56
C GLU A 134 -6.26 -14.89 6.72
N ASN A 135 -5.89 -14.96 5.43
CA ASN A 135 -6.22 -16.13 4.60
C ASN A 135 -5.39 -17.37 5.00
N SER A 136 -6.02 -18.17 5.86
CA SER A 136 -5.58 -19.45 6.39
C SER A 136 -5.60 -20.60 5.34
N PHE A 137 -5.18 -20.37 4.10
CA PHE A 137 -5.10 -21.38 3.01
C PHE A 137 -3.68 -21.65 2.49
N GLU A 138 -2.64 -21.11 3.11
CA GLU A 138 -1.26 -21.24 2.61
C GLU A 138 -0.56 -22.55 3.03
N GLU A 139 -1.20 -23.36 3.89
CA GLU A 139 -0.56 -24.52 4.49
C GLU A 139 -1.16 -25.82 3.95
N ALA A 140 -0.39 -26.52 3.12
CA ALA A 140 -0.72 -27.85 2.61
C ALA A 140 -0.29 -28.92 3.62
N CYS A 141 -1.13 -29.93 3.82
CA CYS A 141 -0.87 -31.06 4.71
C CYS A 141 -1.15 -32.38 3.98
N LEU A 142 -0.49 -33.45 4.43
CA LEU A 142 -0.76 -34.81 3.99
C LEU A 142 -1.74 -35.44 4.98
N VAL A 143 -2.86 -35.94 4.47
CA VAL A 143 -3.90 -36.60 5.27
C VAL A 143 -4.20 -37.98 4.71
N GLU A 144 -4.38 -38.96 5.59
CA GLU A 144 -4.82 -40.30 5.17
C GLU A 144 -6.31 -40.29 4.82
N PHE A 145 -6.62 -40.45 3.54
CA PHE A 145 -7.98 -40.48 3.00
C PHE A 145 -7.99 -41.19 1.64
N PRO A 146 -8.98 -42.04 1.31
CA PRO A 146 -10.15 -42.43 2.12
C PRO A 146 -9.90 -43.64 3.04
N ARG A 147 -8.74 -44.31 2.94
CA ARG A 147 -8.41 -45.49 3.74
C ARG A 147 -6.97 -45.40 4.26
N LYS A 148 -6.66 -46.22 5.27
CA LYS A 148 -5.30 -46.33 5.83
C LYS A 148 -4.28 -46.58 4.71
N GLU A 149 -3.11 -45.95 4.83
CA GLU A 149 -2.00 -45.98 3.86
C GLU A 149 -2.28 -45.28 2.51
N ALA A 150 -3.46 -44.69 2.30
CA ALA A 150 -3.74 -43.83 1.14
C ALA A 150 -3.65 -42.37 1.55
N TRP A 151 -2.68 -41.64 0.99
CA TRP A 151 -2.39 -40.25 1.35
C TRP A 151 -2.92 -39.28 0.29
N ALA A 152 -3.60 -38.23 0.73
CA ALA A 152 -4.09 -37.14 -0.09
C ALA A 152 -3.52 -35.80 0.40
N ILE A 153 -3.36 -34.85 -0.52
CA ILE A 153 -3.01 -33.48 -0.18
C ILE A 153 -4.29 -32.76 0.23
N GLY A 154 -4.29 -32.21 1.44
CA GLY A 154 -5.34 -31.35 1.96
C GLY A 154 -4.80 -29.94 2.24
N PHE A 155 -5.67 -28.95 2.16
CA PHE A 155 -5.34 -27.58 2.52
C PHE A 155 -5.93 -27.26 3.88
N ILE A 156 -5.10 -26.81 4.82
CA ILE A 156 -5.60 -26.26 6.08
C ILE A 156 -6.43 -25.03 5.71
N SER A 157 -7.66 -24.94 6.20
CA SER A 157 -8.59 -23.85 5.91
C SER A 157 -8.77 -22.91 7.10
N THR A 158 -8.80 -23.47 8.32
CA THR A 158 -8.82 -22.67 9.56
C THR A 158 -8.44 -23.51 10.77
N LYS A 159 -7.99 -22.84 11.83
CA LYS A 159 -7.86 -23.45 13.16
C LYS A 159 -9.26 -23.64 13.74
N ALA A 160 -9.58 -24.85 14.20
CA ALA A 160 -10.89 -25.11 14.77
C ALA A 160 -11.09 -24.30 16.07
N LYS A 161 -12.17 -23.52 16.11
CA LYS A 161 -12.56 -22.65 17.22
C LYS A 161 -13.93 -23.08 17.77
N GLY A 162 -14.27 -22.62 18.98
CA GLY A 162 -15.60 -22.81 19.55
C GLY A 162 -15.95 -24.25 19.89
N GLU A 163 -17.13 -24.70 19.46
CA GLU A 163 -17.70 -26.01 19.81
C GLU A 163 -16.87 -27.19 19.29
N ILE A 164 -16.29 -27.07 18.08
CA ILE A 164 -15.46 -28.11 17.48
C ILE A 164 -14.23 -28.39 18.35
N LYS A 165 -13.55 -27.34 18.83
CA LYS A 165 -12.41 -27.47 19.75
C LYS A 165 -12.81 -28.14 21.08
N LYS A 166 -14.01 -27.84 21.60
CA LYS A 166 -14.52 -28.44 22.85
C LYS A 166 -14.88 -29.92 22.73
N LYS A 167 -15.24 -30.39 21.53
CA LYS A 167 -15.54 -31.80 21.27
C LYS A 167 -14.29 -32.64 20.98
N LEU A 168 -13.21 -31.99 20.54
CA LEU A 168 -11.92 -32.60 20.19
C LEU A 168 -10.86 -32.34 21.28
N ASN A 169 -11.24 -32.38 22.56
CA ASN A 169 -10.34 -32.03 23.68
C ASN A 169 -9.06 -32.87 23.75
N ASP A 170 -9.07 -34.08 23.16
CA ASP A 170 -7.92 -34.99 23.14
C ASP A 170 -6.94 -34.69 21.99
N VAL A 171 -7.29 -33.79 21.08
CA VAL A 171 -6.45 -33.41 19.94
C VAL A 171 -5.83 -32.05 20.21
N ASP A 172 -4.50 -32.01 20.25
CA ASP A 172 -3.80 -30.74 20.34
C ASP A 172 -3.95 -29.97 19.01
N GLN A 173 -4.49 -28.75 19.10
CA GLN A 173 -4.77 -27.86 17.97
C GLN A 173 -5.50 -28.53 16.79
N PRO A 174 -6.83 -28.75 16.89
CA PRO A 174 -7.61 -29.26 15.78
C PRO A 174 -7.65 -28.25 14.61
N HIS A 175 -7.39 -28.73 13.40
CA HIS A 175 -7.42 -27.95 12.16
C HIS A 175 -8.54 -28.47 11.24
N ALA A 176 -9.23 -27.56 10.55
CA ALA A 176 -10.17 -27.91 9.50
C ALA A 176 -9.41 -28.03 8.17
N VAL A 177 -9.48 -29.20 7.54
CA VAL A 177 -8.76 -29.52 6.31
C VAL A 177 -9.76 -29.71 5.17
N PHE A 178 -9.53 -29.02 4.05
CA PHE A 178 -10.26 -29.22 2.81
C PHE A 178 -9.48 -30.18 1.89
N ILE A 179 -10.13 -31.27 1.48
CA ILE A 179 -9.55 -32.27 0.56
C ILE A 179 -10.25 -32.12 -0.80
N PRO A 180 -9.57 -31.61 -1.85
CA PRO A 180 -10.14 -31.52 -3.18
C PRO A 180 -10.22 -32.91 -3.82
N THR A 181 -11.40 -33.51 -3.79
CA THR A 181 -11.69 -34.76 -4.52
C THR A 181 -12.27 -34.40 -5.89
N THR A 182 -11.50 -34.59 -6.95
CA THR A 182 -12.01 -34.62 -8.34
C THR A 182 -12.53 -36.00 -8.70
#